data_AF-A0A923QGR8-F1
#
_entry.id   AF-A0A923QGR8-F1
#
_cell.length_a   1.000
_cell.length_b   1.000
_cell.length_c   1.000
_cell.angle_alpha   90.00
_cell.angle_beta   90.00
_cell.angle_gamma   90.00
#
_symmetry.space_group_name_H-M   'P 1'
#
loop_
_entity.id
_entity.type
_entity.pdbx_description
1 polymer ?
#
loop_
_entity_poly.entity_id
_entity_poly.type
_entity_poly.pdbx_seq_one_letter_code
_entity_poly.pdbx_strand_id
1 'polypeptide(L)'
;MLQDPSRKYPAFAPIGLTDRTWPNAVLTQAPIWLSTDLRDGNQALIEPMDMARKLRMFSHLLEIGFKEIEVGFPAASQIEFDFVRQLIEQNLVPDDVTIQVMTPAKDALIRRTMEALVGAKCAIVHVYNATSPVMRCVVLGMDEDQIVELATSHARLIQDLARLQPTTHWTFQYSPEHFSGTELAFSKRVIDAVTEVWQPTP
;
A
#
# COMPACT_ATOMS: atom_id res chain seq x y z
N MET A 1 10.40 -23.72 -31.24
CA MET A 1 9.19 -22.90 -30.96
C MET A 1 8.06 -23.85 -30.57
N LEU A 2 7.20 -23.45 -29.63
CA LEU A 2 5.98 -24.21 -29.33
C LEU A 2 5.14 -24.36 -30.60
N GLN A 3 4.69 -25.58 -30.92
CA GLN A 3 3.87 -25.84 -32.11
C GLN A 3 2.47 -25.23 -32.00
N ASP A 4 1.97 -25.07 -30.78
CA ASP A 4 0.72 -24.39 -30.47
C ASP A 4 0.93 -23.46 -29.27
N PRO A 5 1.10 -22.14 -29.49
CA PRO A 5 1.31 -21.19 -28.41
C PRO A 5 0.05 -20.93 -27.57
N SER A 6 -1.15 -21.36 -28.01
CA SER A 6 -2.39 -21.17 -27.24
C SER A 6 -2.38 -21.93 -25.91
N ARG A 7 -1.70 -23.09 -25.87
CA ARG A 7 -1.54 -23.91 -24.65
C ARG A 7 -0.65 -23.29 -23.58
N LYS A 8 0.02 -22.17 -23.88
CA LYS A 8 0.86 -21.43 -22.93
C LYS A 8 0.03 -20.67 -21.88
N TYR A 9 -1.22 -20.33 -22.21
CA TYR A 9 -2.05 -19.44 -21.40
C TYR A 9 -3.30 -20.18 -20.91
N PRO A 10 -3.36 -20.58 -19.62
CA PRO A 10 -4.56 -21.17 -19.06
C PRO A 10 -5.65 -20.10 -18.87
N ALA A 11 -6.91 -20.50 -18.97
CA ALA A 11 -8.04 -19.65 -18.60
C ALA A 11 -8.07 -19.42 -17.07
N PHE A 12 -8.56 -18.26 -16.65
CA PHE A 12 -8.77 -17.97 -15.24
C PHE A 12 -9.88 -18.85 -14.64
N ALA A 13 -9.66 -19.35 -13.42
CA ALA A 13 -10.63 -20.19 -12.73
C ALA A 13 -11.87 -19.36 -12.30
N PRO A 14 -13.11 -19.78 -12.63
CA PRO A 14 -14.30 -19.03 -12.26
C PRO A 14 -14.48 -18.88 -10.75
N ILE A 15 -14.90 -17.70 -10.29
CA ILE A 15 -15.27 -17.45 -8.89
C ILE A 15 -16.74 -17.80 -8.70
N GLY A 16 -17.02 -18.80 -7.86
CA GLY A 16 -18.36 -19.33 -7.59
C GLY A 16 -19.27 -18.48 -6.70
N LEU A 17 -19.23 -17.15 -6.78
CA LEU A 17 -20.07 -16.25 -5.98
C LEU A 17 -21.44 -16.09 -6.67
N THR A 18 -22.36 -17.01 -6.39
CA THR A 18 -23.67 -17.13 -7.05
C THR A 18 -24.73 -16.18 -6.52
N ASP A 19 -24.62 -15.77 -5.27
CA ASP A 19 -25.50 -14.85 -4.54
C ASP A 19 -25.05 -13.38 -4.59
N ARG A 20 -24.23 -13.02 -5.59
CA ARG A 20 -23.67 -11.67 -5.74
C ARG A 20 -24.77 -10.60 -5.85
N THR A 21 -24.59 -9.50 -5.14
CA THR A 21 -25.57 -8.40 -5.10
C THR A 21 -25.15 -7.18 -5.94
N TRP A 22 -23.85 -7.02 -6.20
CA TRP A 22 -23.29 -5.86 -6.91
C TRP A 22 -23.89 -5.58 -8.31
N PRO A 23 -24.38 -6.54 -9.11
CA PRO A 23 -24.99 -6.23 -10.40
C PRO A 23 -26.27 -5.39 -10.31
N ASN A 24 -26.95 -5.41 -9.15
CA ASN A 24 -28.19 -4.67 -8.91
C ASN A 24 -27.97 -3.41 -8.04
N ALA A 25 -26.73 -3.16 -7.61
CA ALA A 25 -26.40 -2.02 -6.76
C ALA A 25 -26.17 -0.76 -7.61
N VAL A 26 -26.68 0.38 -7.14
CA VAL A 26 -26.41 1.71 -7.71
C VAL A 26 -25.64 2.51 -6.67
N LEU A 27 -24.50 3.09 -7.05
CA LEU A 27 -23.71 3.94 -6.17
C LEU A 27 -24.45 5.25 -5.90
N THR A 28 -24.72 5.57 -4.63
CA THR A 28 -25.43 6.79 -4.20
C THR A 28 -24.55 7.74 -3.39
N GLN A 29 -23.32 7.34 -3.09
CA GLN A 29 -22.35 8.11 -2.31
C GLN A 29 -20.97 7.97 -2.95
N ALA A 30 -20.16 9.03 -2.85
CA ALA A 30 -18.76 8.97 -3.26
C ALA A 30 -17.98 8.06 -2.30
N PRO A 31 -17.02 7.26 -2.79
CA PRO A 31 -16.11 6.54 -1.93
C PRO A 31 -15.11 7.50 -1.26
N ILE A 32 -14.34 6.98 -0.32
CA ILE A 32 -13.10 7.62 0.11
C ILE A 32 -12.10 7.48 -1.05
N TRP A 33 -11.52 8.61 -1.45
CA TRP A 33 -10.56 8.66 -2.54
C TRP A 33 -9.14 8.82 -2.00
N LEU A 34 -8.27 7.93 -2.42
CA LEU A 34 -6.83 8.01 -2.22
C LEU A 34 -6.14 8.22 -3.57
N SER A 35 -5.42 9.33 -3.72
CA SER A 35 -4.60 9.58 -4.91
C SER A 35 -3.23 8.92 -4.77
N THR A 36 -2.78 8.20 -5.80
CA THR A 36 -1.44 7.57 -5.85
C THR A 36 -0.50 8.21 -6.88
N ASP A 37 -0.89 9.36 -7.44
CA ASP A 37 -0.18 10.06 -8.52
C ASP A 37 1.30 10.34 -8.18
N LEU A 38 1.59 10.69 -6.93
CA LEU A 38 2.93 11.05 -6.46
C LEU A 38 3.87 9.86 -6.24
N ARG A 39 3.34 8.63 -6.18
CA ARG A 39 4.12 7.40 -6.00
C ARG A 39 3.94 6.46 -7.19
N ASP A 40 2.78 5.83 -7.33
CA ASP A 40 2.51 4.84 -8.37
C ASP A 40 2.51 5.49 -9.76
N GLY A 41 1.85 6.66 -9.88
CA GLY A 41 1.86 7.45 -11.11
C GLY A 41 3.27 7.92 -11.46
N ASN A 42 3.99 8.49 -10.49
CA ASN A 42 5.36 8.96 -10.67
C ASN A 42 6.32 7.84 -11.12
N GLN A 43 6.20 6.63 -10.55
CA GLN A 43 7.03 5.49 -10.90
C GLN A 43 6.80 5.00 -12.35
N ALA A 44 5.62 5.28 -12.92
CA ALA A 44 5.29 4.91 -14.30
C ALA A 44 5.80 5.91 -15.36
N LEU A 45 6.33 7.07 -14.94
CA LEU A 45 6.84 8.08 -15.87
C LEU A 45 8.22 7.68 -16.43
N ILE A 46 8.44 7.99 -17.71
CA ILE A 46 9.77 7.89 -18.34
C ILE A 46 10.76 8.83 -17.64
N GLU A 47 10.32 10.05 -17.38
CA GLU A 47 11.06 11.05 -16.60
C GLU A 47 10.31 11.29 -15.28
N PRO A 48 10.80 10.73 -14.16
CA PRO A 48 10.20 10.94 -12.85
C PRO A 48 10.09 12.43 -12.50
N MET A 49 9.08 12.75 -11.71
CA MET A 49 8.88 14.09 -11.17
C MET A 49 10.05 14.50 -10.28
N ASP A 50 10.63 15.65 -10.57
CA ASP A 50 11.47 16.39 -9.65
C ASP A 50 10.64 16.94 -8.46
N MET A 51 11.34 17.52 -7.48
CA MET A 51 10.70 18.08 -6.28
C MET A 51 9.64 19.14 -6.61
N ALA A 52 9.89 20.00 -7.60
CA ALA A 52 8.97 21.08 -7.95
C ALA A 52 7.69 20.53 -8.62
N ARG A 53 7.82 19.51 -9.48
CA ARG A 53 6.70 18.82 -10.11
C ARG A 53 5.87 18.07 -9.06
N LYS A 54 6.51 17.42 -8.09
CA LYS A 54 5.83 16.76 -6.97
C LYS A 54 5.04 17.74 -6.10
N LEU A 55 5.66 18.85 -5.67
CA LEU A 55 4.96 19.87 -4.90
C LEU A 55 3.78 20.45 -5.66
N ARG A 56 3.93 20.71 -6.97
CA ARG A 56 2.83 21.19 -7.81
C ARG A 56 1.69 20.17 -7.89
N MET A 57 2.01 18.88 -8.07
CA MET A 57 1.00 17.82 -8.09
C MET A 57 0.29 17.69 -6.73
N PHE A 58 1.04 17.68 -5.63
CA PHE A 58 0.47 17.65 -4.27
C PHE A 58 -0.49 18.80 -4.03
N SER A 59 -0.08 20.04 -4.31
CA SER A 59 -0.95 21.22 -4.20
C SER A 59 -2.21 21.09 -5.06
N HIS A 60 -2.08 20.56 -6.28
CA HIS A 60 -3.23 20.39 -7.16
C HIS A 60 -4.23 19.34 -6.65
N LEU A 61 -3.75 18.23 -6.06
CA LEU A 61 -4.61 17.23 -5.43
C LEU A 61 -5.37 17.81 -4.23
N LEU A 62 -4.72 18.69 -3.46
CA LEU A 62 -5.36 19.44 -2.38
C LEU A 62 -6.45 20.38 -2.90
N GLU A 63 -6.19 21.11 -3.99
CA GLU A 63 -7.17 21.99 -4.65
C GLU A 63 -8.40 21.23 -5.16
N ILE A 64 -8.21 20.01 -5.67
CA ILE A 64 -9.31 19.12 -6.09
C ILE A 64 -10.13 18.64 -4.88
N GLY A 65 -9.49 18.47 -3.73
CA GLY A 65 -10.13 18.09 -2.47
C GLY A 65 -9.85 16.66 -2.00
N PHE A 66 -8.78 16.02 -2.48
CA PHE A 66 -8.35 14.72 -1.95
C PHE A 66 -7.99 14.81 -0.46
N LYS A 67 -8.39 13.78 0.31
CA LYS A 67 -8.12 13.68 1.76
C LYS A 67 -7.10 12.61 2.10
N GLU A 68 -6.88 11.66 1.21
CA GLU A 68 -5.82 10.67 1.31
C GLU A 68 -4.92 10.78 0.08
N ILE A 69 -3.62 10.93 0.28
CA ILE A 69 -2.65 11.11 -0.80
C ILE A 69 -1.42 10.28 -0.51
N GLU A 70 -1.11 9.31 -1.37
CA GLU A 70 0.14 8.56 -1.32
C GLU A 70 1.28 9.40 -1.89
N VAL A 71 2.15 9.87 -1.00
CA VAL A 71 3.18 10.87 -1.31
C VAL A 71 4.53 10.26 -1.68
N GLY A 72 4.72 8.96 -1.47
CA GLY A 72 5.96 8.33 -1.91
C GLY A 72 6.27 6.96 -1.32
N PHE A 73 7.46 6.49 -1.71
CA PHE A 73 8.09 5.28 -1.21
C PHE A 73 9.46 5.64 -0.59
N PRO A 74 9.47 6.23 0.63
CA PRO A 74 10.65 6.90 1.19
C PRO A 74 11.82 5.96 1.49
N ALA A 75 11.57 4.66 1.65
CA ALA A 75 12.64 3.69 1.82
C ALA A 75 13.39 3.36 0.52
N ALA A 76 12.77 3.58 -0.64
CA ALA A 76 13.32 3.18 -1.94
C ALA A 76 14.28 4.21 -2.54
N SER A 77 14.12 5.51 -2.24
CA SER A 77 15.05 6.54 -2.70
C SER A 77 15.11 7.75 -1.78
N GLN A 78 16.22 8.48 -1.82
CA GLN A 78 16.40 9.69 -1.02
C GLN A 78 15.46 10.82 -1.45
N ILE A 79 15.15 10.95 -2.75
CA ILE A 79 14.20 11.98 -3.24
C ILE A 79 12.79 11.76 -2.67
N GLU A 80 12.34 10.50 -2.60
CA GLU A 80 11.05 10.17 -1.95
C GLU A 80 11.08 10.52 -0.46
N PHE A 81 12.17 10.17 0.23
CA PHE A 81 12.34 10.50 1.65
C PHE A 81 12.31 12.01 1.90
N ASP A 82 13.10 12.77 1.15
CA ASP A 82 13.21 14.22 1.28
C ASP A 82 11.89 14.92 0.97
N PHE A 83 11.11 14.41 0.02
CA PHE A 83 9.78 14.96 -0.28
C PHE A 83 8.82 14.78 0.91
N VAL A 84 8.78 13.59 1.51
CA VAL A 84 7.96 13.34 2.72
C VAL A 84 8.42 14.26 3.87
N ARG A 85 9.73 14.38 4.09
CA ARG A 85 10.28 15.30 5.10
C ARG A 85 9.89 16.74 4.84
N GLN A 86 10.02 17.20 3.60
CA GLN A 86 9.66 18.56 3.22
C GLN A 86 8.19 18.86 3.49
N LEU A 87 7.27 17.95 3.14
CA LEU A 87 5.84 18.12 3.41
C LEU A 87 5.54 18.28 4.91
N ILE A 88 6.21 17.49 5.75
CA ILE A 88 6.01 17.50 7.21
C ILE A 88 6.67 18.72 7.85
N GLU A 89 7.95 18.95 7.59
CA GLU A 89 8.77 19.99 8.24
C GLU A 89 8.34 21.41 7.85
N GLN A 90 7.84 21.59 6.62
CA GLN A 90 7.29 22.87 6.17
C GLN A 90 5.78 22.99 6.44
N ASN A 91 5.18 22.03 7.16
CA ASN A 91 3.75 22.00 7.51
C ASN A 91 2.84 22.24 6.28
N LEU A 92 3.14 21.55 5.18
CA LEU A 92 2.40 21.65 3.91
C LEU A 92 1.18 20.72 3.86
N VAL A 93 1.09 19.76 4.78
CA VAL A 93 -0.06 18.84 4.89
C VAL A 93 -1.17 19.52 5.71
N PRO A 94 -2.36 19.79 5.13
CA PRO A 94 -3.50 20.31 5.88
C PRO A 94 -3.98 19.36 6.98
N ASP A 95 -4.65 19.90 8.00
CA ASP A 95 -5.11 19.11 9.16
C ASP A 95 -6.16 18.04 8.81
N ASP A 96 -6.89 18.22 7.70
CA ASP A 96 -7.91 17.28 7.21
C ASP A 96 -7.39 16.32 6.13
N VAL A 97 -6.07 16.26 5.92
CA VAL A 97 -5.41 15.40 4.93
C VAL A 97 -4.48 14.41 5.62
N THR A 98 -4.59 13.15 5.20
CA THR A 98 -3.71 12.07 5.64
C THR A 98 -2.79 11.67 4.51
N ILE A 99 -1.47 11.77 4.74
CA ILE A 99 -0.48 11.30 3.76
C ILE A 99 -0.29 9.78 3.91
N GLN A 100 -0.19 9.07 2.79
CA GLN A 100 0.19 7.67 2.74
C GLN A 100 1.63 7.53 2.26
N VAL A 101 2.37 6.60 2.87
CA VAL A 101 3.66 6.14 2.32
C VAL A 101 3.64 4.63 2.17
N MET A 102 4.26 4.15 1.08
CA MET A 102 4.37 2.73 0.80
C MET A 102 5.70 2.15 1.31
N THR A 103 5.67 0.91 1.80
CA THR A 103 6.85 0.16 2.22
C THR A 103 6.71 -1.33 1.91
N PRO A 104 7.77 -2.04 1.49
CA PRO A 104 7.71 -3.47 1.29
C PRO A 104 7.87 -4.16 2.64
N ALA A 105 7.46 -5.41 2.73
CA ALA A 105 7.66 -6.26 3.90
C ALA A 105 9.15 -6.64 4.12
N LYS A 106 9.99 -5.66 4.46
CA LYS A 106 11.40 -5.80 4.87
C LYS A 106 11.69 -4.86 6.03
N ASP A 107 12.16 -5.42 7.14
CA ASP A 107 12.41 -4.69 8.41
C ASP A 107 13.16 -3.35 8.21
N ALA A 108 14.33 -3.36 7.57
CA ALA A 108 15.13 -2.15 7.36
C ALA A 108 14.39 -1.05 6.57
N LEU A 109 13.55 -1.44 5.61
CA LEU A 109 12.79 -0.50 4.78
C LEU A 109 11.57 0.04 5.53
N ILE A 110 10.93 -0.79 6.37
CA ILE A 110 9.88 -0.35 7.28
C ILE A 110 10.41 0.68 8.27
N ARG A 111 11.55 0.43 8.92
CA ARG A 111 12.16 1.39 9.85
C ARG A 111 12.44 2.73 9.19
N ARG A 112 13.04 2.72 8.00
CA ARG A 112 13.31 3.93 7.22
C ARG A 112 12.02 4.65 6.79
N THR A 113 10.96 3.91 6.51
CA THR A 113 9.65 4.50 6.19
C THR A 113 9.06 5.20 7.40
N MET A 114 9.11 4.57 8.57
CA MET A 114 8.63 5.15 9.83
C MET A 114 9.45 6.37 10.25
N GLU A 115 10.75 6.39 9.97
CA GLU A 115 11.63 7.54 10.18
C GLU A 115 11.22 8.74 9.31
N ALA A 116 10.87 8.51 8.04
CA ALA A 116 10.41 9.58 7.14
C ALA A 116 9.18 10.31 7.68
N LEU A 117 8.33 9.61 8.44
CA LEU A 117 7.06 10.12 8.96
C LEU A 117 7.17 10.83 10.32
N VAL A 118 8.36 10.94 10.91
CA VAL A 118 8.54 11.60 12.22
C VAL A 118 7.98 13.02 12.22
N GLY A 119 6.99 13.27 13.08
CA GLY A 119 6.32 14.57 13.18
C GLY A 119 5.10 14.76 12.27
N ALA A 120 4.71 13.76 11.49
CA ALA A 120 3.42 13.78 10.78
C ALA A 120 2.25 13.84 11.78
N LYS A 121 1.18 14.57 11.45
CA LYS A 121 -0.04 14.62 12.27
C LYS A 121 -0.90 13.37 12.06
N CYS A 122 -1.15 13.04 10.79
CA CYS A 122 -1.91 11.88 10.35
C CYS A 122 -1.14 11.18 9.24
N ALA A 123 -0.95 9.86 9.34
CA ALA A 123 -0.28 9.10 8.29
C ALA A 123 -0.85 7.69 8.11
N ILE A 124 -0.95 7.26 6.86
CA ILE A 124 -1.20 5.86 6.49
C ILE A 124 0.13 5.18 6.16
N VAL A 125 0.44 4.09 6.85
CA VAL A 125 1.57 3.22 6.50
C VAL A 125 1.03 2.06 5.68
N HIS A 126 1.31 2.07 4.39
CA HIS A 126 0.91 1.02 3.46
C HIS A 126 2.02 -0.01 3.30
N VAL A 127 1.84 -1.17 3.91
CA VAL A 127 2.76 -2.31 3.78
C VAL A 127 2.20 -3.36 2.83
N TYR A 128 3.07 -3.93 2.01
CA TYR A 128 2.68 -4.97 1.06
C TYR A 128 3.72 -6.08 0.95
N ASN A 129 3.25 -7.25 0.55
CA ASN A 129 4.08 -8.33 0.04
C ASN A 129 3.33 -9.11 -1.03
N ALA A 130 4.07 -9.65 -2.00
CA ALA A 130 3.51 -10.50 -3.03
C ALA A 130 2.94 -11.78 -2.43
N THR A 131 1.73 -12.16 -2.85
CA THR A 131 1.01 -13.31 -2.31
C THR A 131 0.64 -14.36 -3.36
N SER A 132 0.70 -14.06 -4.66
CA SER A 132 0.32 -15.01 -5.71
C SER A 132 1.23 -16.24 -5.79
N PRO A 133 0.75 -17.41 -6.25
CA PRO A 133 1.54 -18.64 -6.30
C PRO A 133 2.85 -18.49 -7.07
N VAL A 134 2.85 -17.76 -8.19
CA VAL A 134 4.07 -17.51 -8.96
C VAL A 134 5.10 -16.72 -8.14
N MET A 135 4.66 -15.74 -7.36
CA MET A 135 5.55 -14.96 -6.50
C MET A 135 6.04 -15.80 -5.30
N ARG A 136 5.15 -16.56 -4.67
CA ARG A 136 5.49 -17.49 -3.57
C ARG A 136 6.55 -18.51 -4.02
N CYS A 137 6.30 -19.22 -5.12
CA CYS A 137 7.13 -20.33 -5.57
C CYS A 137 8.39 -19.92 -6.33
N VAL A 138 8.33 -18.89 -7.18
CA VAL A 138 9.42 -18.56 -8.12
C VAL A 138 10.30 -17.41 -7.62
N VAL A 139 9.71 -16.41 -6.97
CA VAL A 139 10.43 -15.20 -6.54
C VAL A 139 10.89 -15.30 -5.09
N LEU A 140 10.01 -15.74 -4.20
CA LEU A 140 10.26 -15.74 -2.76
C LEU A 140 10.79 -17.09 -2.26
N GLY A 141 10.40 -18.19 -2.91
CA GLY A 141 10.71 -19.54 -2.42
C GLY A 141 10.07 -19.83 -1.06
N MET A 142 8.91 -19.26 -0.79
CA MET A 142 8.19 -19.33 0.49
C MET A 142 6.87 -20.06 0.33
N ASP A 143 6.50 -20.87 1.33
CA ASP A 143 5.17 -21.44 1.44
C ASP A 143 4.14 -20.45 2.02
N GLU A 144 2.88 -20.87 2.11
CA GLU A 144 1.80 -20.03 2.62
C GLU A 144 1.97 -19.62 4.08
N ASP A 145 2.49 -20.51 4.93
CA ASP A 145 2.68 -20.25 6.36
C ASP A 145 3.80 -19.24 6.58
N GLN A 146 4.89 -19.37 5.82
CA GLN A 146 6.00 -18.43 5.81
C GLN A 146 5.57 -17.04 5.33
N ILE A 147 4.70 -16.96 4.32
CA ILE A 147 4.15 -15.67 3.86
C ILE A 147 3.26 -15.03 4.92
N VAL A 148 2.44 -15.80 5.62
CA VAL A 148 1.61 -15.30 6.73
C VAL A 148 2.49 -14.82 7.90
N GLU A 149 3.52 -15.58 8.29
CA GLU A 149 4.45 -15.15 9.33
C GLU A 149 5.22 -13.89 8.92
N LEU A 150 5.63 -13.79 7.65
CA LEU A 150 6.28 -12.60 7.11
C LEU A 150 5.35 -11.37 7.22
N ALA A 151 4.08 -11.49 6.80
CA ALA A 151 3.15 -10.38 6.87
C ALA A 151 2.87 -9.96 8.33
N THR A 152 2.63 -10.92 9.22
CA THR A 152 2.31 -10.64 10.63
C THR A 152 3.48 -10.11 11.43
N SER A 153 4.71 -10.58 11.19
CA SER A 153 5.92 -10.05 11.85
C SER A 153 6.17 -8.58 11.48
N HIS A 154 5.97 -8.21 10.22
CA HIS A 154 6.06 -6.82 9.78
C HIS A 154 4.90 -5.96 10.30
N ALA A 155 3.69 -6.52 10.37
CA ALA A 155 2.55 -5.86 11.01
C ALA A 155 2.86 -5.50 12.47
N ARG A 156 3.46 -6.43 13.24
CA ARG A 156 3.93 -6.21 14.62
C ARG A 156 4.99 -5.11 14.68
N LEU A 157 5.99 -5.16 13.80
CA LEU A 157 7.05 -4.15 13.74
C LEU A 157 6.49 -2.75 13.48
N ILE A 158 5.57 -2.59 12.51
CA ILE A 158 4.93 -1.30 12.21
C ILE A 158 4.18 -0.78 13.43
N GLN A 159 3.40 -1.64 14.10
CA GLN A 159 2.68 -1.29 15.32
C GLN A 159 3.63 -0.82 16.44
N ASP A 160 4.75 -1.52 16.65
CA ASP A 160 5.74 -1.16 17.66
C ASP A 160 6.43 0.18 17.35
N LEU A 161 6.80 0.41 16.08
CA LEU A 161 7.39 1.69 15.66
C LEU A 161 6.40 2.85 15.76
N ALA A 162 5.13 2.62 15.44
CA ALA A 162 4.07 3.62 15.58
C ALA A 162 3.85 4.03 17.04
N ARG A 163 3.93 3.08 17.99
CA ARG A 163 3.85 3.36 19.45
C ARG A 163 4.94 4.29 19.95
N LEU A 164 6.10 4.33 19.29
CA LEU A 164 7.19 5.27 19.62
C LEU A 164 6.89 6.71 19.20
N GLN A 165 5.86 6.91 18.37
CA GLN A 165 5.43 8.21 17.86
C GLN A 165 3.95 8.46 18.21
N PRO A 166 3.62 8.60 19.52
CA PRO A 166 2.23 8.62 19.99
C PRO A 166 1.44 9.88 19.60
N THR A 167 2.12 10.92 19.13
CA THR A 167 1.49 12.18 18.69
C THR A 167 0.90 12.09 17.29
N THR A 168 1.29 11.08 16.51
CA THR A 168 0.80 10.86 15.15
C THR A 168 -0.43 9.96 15.18
N HIS A 169 -1.49 10.36 14.49
CA HIS A 169 -2.64 9.50 14.24
C HIS A 169 -2.32 8.51 13.11
N TRP A 170 -2.10 7.25 13.49
CA TRP A 170 -1.70 6.19 12.58
C TRP A 170 -2.88 5.43 12.00
N THR A 171 -2.87 5.24 10.69
CA THR A 171 -3.70 4.25 9.99
C THR A 171 -2.77 3.25 9.31
N PHE A 172 -3.13 1.97 9.30
CA PHE A 172 -2.34 0.93 8.63
C PHE A 172 -3.12 0.36 7.46
N GLN A 173 -2.43 0.19 6.34
CA GLN A 173 -2.98 -0.45 5.15
C GLN A 173 -2.12 -1.65 4.79
N TYR A 174 -2.77 -2.79 4.55
CA TYR A 174 -2.11 -4.00 4.05
C TYR A 174 -2.61 -4.33 2.64
N SER A 175 -1.69 -4.67 1.74
CA SER A 175 -2.05 -5.24 0.45
C SER A 175 -1.41 -6.61 0.25
N PRO A 176 -2.22 -7.67 0.04
CA PRO A 176 -1.73 -8.91 -0.55
C PRO A 176 -1.45 -8.67 -2.04
N GLU A 177 -0.25 -8.19 -2.36
CA GLU A 177 0.13 -7.80 -3.72
C GLU A 177 0.04 -9.01 -4.68
N HIS A 178 -0.31 -8.74 -5.93
CA HIS A 178 -0.78 -9.72 -6.91
C HIS A 178 -2.10 -10.42 -6.51
N PHE A 179 -3.00 -9.70 -5.82
CA PHE A 179 -4.29 -10.23 -5.35
C PHE A 179 -5.10 -10.96 -6.42
N SER A 180 -5.22 -10.41 -7.63
CA SER A 180 -6.01 -11.04 -8.72
C SER A 180 -5.46 -12.39 -9.19
N GLY A 181 -4.18 -12.67 -8.94
CA GLY A 181 -3.53 -13.95 -9.20
C GLY A 181 -3.40 -14.83 -7.96
N THR A 182 -3.99 -14.45 -6.84
CA THR A 182 -3.90 -15.15 -5.55
C THR A 182 -5.22 -15.83 -5.22
N GLU A 183 -5.15 -17.00 -4.59
CA GLU A 183 -6.32 -17.74 -4.14
C GLU A 183 -7.09 -16.93 -3.09
N LEU A 184 -8.39 -16.69 -3.29
CA LEU A 184 -9.20 -15.88 -2.37
C LEU A 184 -9.16 -16.37 -0.92
N ALA A 185 -9.12 -17.70 -0.73
CA ALA A 185 -9.01 -18.31 0.60
C ALA A 185 -7.67 -17.95 1.27
N PHE A 186 -6.57 -17.96 0.50
CA PHE A 186 -5.26 -17.58 1.00
C PHE A 186 -5.14 -16.07 1.23
N SER A 187 -5.66 -15.24 0.32
CA SER A 187 -5.72 -13.79 0.51
C SER A 187 -6.49 -13.43 1.79
N LYS A 188 -7.64 -14.06 2.04
CA LYS A 188 -8.38 -13.91 3.30
C LYS A 188 -7.53 -14.29 4.50
N ARG A 189 -6.88 -15.45 4.46
CA ARG A 189 -6.05 -15.97 5.56
C ARG A 189 -4.96 -14.96 5.98
N VAL A 190 -4.23 -14.40 5.01
CA VAL A 190 -3.16 -13.44 5.32
C VAL A 190 -3.71 -12.09 5.79
N ILE A 191 -4.81 -11.60 5.20
CA ILE A 191 -5.47 -10.36 5.64
C ILE A 191 -5.99 -10.51 7.08
N ASP A 192 -6.67 -11.62 7.39
CA ASP A 192 -7.21 -11.89 8.73
C ASP A 192 -6.07 -11.90 9.77
N ALA A 193 -4.95 -12.57 9.46
CA ALA A 193 -3.81 -12.66 10.36
C ALA A 193 -3.15 -11.29 10.61
N VAL A 194 -3.00 -10.45 9.59
CA VAL A 194 -2.50 -9.07 9.73
C VAL A 194 -3.48 -8.22 10.55
N THR A 195 -4.77 -8.38 10.31
CA THR A 195 -5.84 -7.68 11.02
C THR A 195 -5.88 -8.06 12.51
N GLU A 196 -5.63 -9.32 12.84
CA GLU A 196 -5.55 -9.80 14.23
C GLU A 196 -4.39 -9.17 15.00
N VAL A 197 -3.27 -8.88 14.33
CA VAL A 197 -2.14 -8.15 14.93
C VAL A 197 -2.50 -6.68 15.18
N TRP A 198 -3.10 -6.02 14.19
CA TRP A 198 -3.37 -4.58 14.28
C TRP A 198 -4.58 -4.23 15.13
N GLN A 199 -5.53 -5.15 15.27
CA GLN A 199 -6.75 -4.99 16.07
C GLN A 199 -7.50 -3.68 15.73
N PRO A 200 -7.94 -3.49 14.46
CA PRO A 200 -8.63 -2.27 14.08
C PRO A 200 -9.95 -2.13 14.87
N THR A 201 -10.23 -0.91 15.33
CA THR A 201 -11.51 -0.58 15.94
C THR A 201 -12.47 -0.01 14.88
N PRO A 202 -13.80 -0.19 15.03
CA PRO A 202 -14.80 0.44 14.17
C PRO A 202 -14.70 1.96 14.11
#